data_AF-A0A6M3K3M4-F1
#
_entry.id   AF-A0A6M3K3M4-F1
#
_cell.length_a   1.000
_cell.length_b   1.000
_cell.length_c   1.000
_cell.angle_alpha   90.00
_cell.angle_beta   90.00
_cell.angle_gamma   90.00
#
_symmetry.space_group_name_H-M   'P 1'
#
loop_
_entity.id
_entity.type
_entity.pdbx_description
1 polymer ?
#
loop_
_entity_poly.entity_id
_entity_poly.type
_entity_poly.pdbx_seq_one_letter_code
_entity_poly.pdbx_strand_id
1 'polypeptide(L)'
;MKILCDVDGVIANYDFPAITKEFFGVAVSNEDIHAYSLEDVLGLPRQVVHHMFLEVCQRKPRMVSGAYNALKAFIMNGIEVYIYTNRLQFMTVQGLITWLQQFNVPFSGIAVFNERNLNTTFDFHIDDSPQKLMDVNGHVKRKLLFDQPWNRKCRNILGTLERVSSWKEIEQIVREEHEKQIVPASLQIVLPRAPKIQRVDDAGDGVTLGEEPRLRPRRRPPRKLQEGGDDSGALPKPAPV
;
A
#
# COMPACT_ATOMS: atom_id res chain seq x y z
N MET A 1 -1.74 -6.01 16.20
CA MET A 1 -1.44 -5.50 14.85
C MET A 1 -2.73 -4.95 14.25
N LYS A 2 -2.66 -3.84 13.51
CA LYS A 2 -3.82 -3.22 12.86
C LYS A 2 -3.60 -3.09 11.35
N ILE A 3 -4.61 -3.49 10.57
CA ILE A 3 -4.59 -3.45 9.11
C ILE A 3 -5.69 -2.52 8.62
N LEU A 4 -5.34 -1.63 7.70
CA LEU A 4 -6.27 -0.84 6.91
C LEU A 4 -6.47 -1.56 5.56
N CYS A 5 -7.72 -1.81 5.16
CA CYS A 5 -8.01 -2.59 3.97
C CYS A 5 -9.10 -1.93 3.11
N ASP A 6 -8.81 -1.74 1.83
CA ASP A 6 -9.83 -1.33 0.85
C ASP A 6 -10.77 -2.49 0.47
N VAL A 7 -11.88 -2.14 -0.18
CA VAL A 7 -12.90 -3.07 -0.66
C VAL A 7 -12.78 -3.31 -2.17
N ASP A 8 -12.81 -2.26 -2.98
CA ASP A 8 -13.02 -2.36 -4.43
C ASP A 8 -11.68 -2.54 -5.14
N GLY A 9 -11.53 -3.63 -5.89
CA GLY A 9 -10.22 -4.01 -6.44
C GLY A 9 -9.33 -4.73 -5.43
N VAL A 10 -9.77 -4.96 -4.19
CA VAL A 10 -8.96 -5.66 -3.16
C VAL A 10 -9.71 -6.85 -2.56
N ILE A 11 -10.89 -6.62 -1.98
CA ILE A 11 -11.76 -7.68 -1.42
C ILE A 11 -12.82 -8.11 -2.44
N ALA A 12 -13.33 -7.14 -3.19
CA ALA A 12 -14.39 -7.29 -4.17
C ALA A 12 -13.92 -6.81 -5.53
N ASN A 13 -14.35 -7.50 -6.58
CA ASN A 13 -14.05 -7.16 -7.97
C ASN A 13 -15.36 -7.03 -8.76
N TYR A 14 -15.38 -6.04 -9.63
CA TYR A 14 -16.49 -5.70 -10.51
C TYR A 14 -16.10 -5.89 -11.96
N ASP A 15 -17.04 -6.33 -12.78
CA ASP A 15 -16.83 -6.44 -14.23
C ASP A 15 -16.98 -5.05 -14.87
N PHE A 16 -15.97 -4.20 -14.71
CA PHE A 16 -16.01 -2.85 -15.26
C PHE A 16 -16.22 -2.84 -16.78
N PRO A 17 -15.60 -3.72 -17.59
CA PRO A 17 -15.96 -3.88 -19.01
C PRO A 17 -17.45 -4.06 -19.28
N ALA A 18 -18.13 -4.92 -18.52
CA ALA A 18 -19.57 -5.12 -18.67
C ALA A 18 -20.36 -3.90 -18.18
N ILE A 19 -19.95 -3.30 -17.06
CA ILE A 19 -20.59 -2.14 -16.46
C ILE A 19 -20.49 -0.92 -17.39
N THR A 20 -19.34 -0.62 -17.98
CA THR A 20 -19.19 0.52 -18.89
C THR A 20 -20.03 0.33 -20.15
N LYS A 21 -20.14 -0.91 -20.64
CA LYS A 21 -21.02 -1.23 -21.78
C LYS A 21 -22.49 -1.02 -21.42
N GLU A 22 -22.89 -1.41 -20.23
CA GLU A 22 -24.27 -1.25 -19.74
C GLU A 22 -24.64 0.22 -19.56
N PHE A 23 -23.83 1.01 -18.85
CA PHE A 23 -24.16 2.40 -18.49
C PHE A 23 -23.89 3.41 -19.61
N PHE A 24 -22.85 3.17 -20.41
CA PHE A 24 -22.36 4.16 -21.38
C PHE A 24 -22.40 3.65 -22.83
N GLY A 25 -22.74 2.38 -23.07
CA GLY A 25 -22.69 1.78 -24.41
C GLY A 25 -21.27 1.57 -24.94
N VAL A 26 -20.24 1.74 -24.10
CA VAL A 26 -18.83 1.65 -24.51
C VAL A 26 -18.25 0.31 -24.11
N ALA A 27 -17.79 -0.45 -25.10
CA ALA A 27 -17.03 -1.67 -24.87
C ALA A 27 -15.57 -1.33 -24.61
N VAL A 28 -15.07 -1.70 -23.43
CA VAL A 28 -13.64 -1.59 -23.06
C VAL A 28 -13.14 -2.97 -22.63
N SER A 29 -11.86 -3.23 -22.81
CA SER A 29 -11.15 -4.36 -22.21
C SER A 29 -10.65 -4.02 -20.81
N ASN A 30 -10.14 -5.01 -20.06
CA ASN A 30 -9.49 -4.73 -18.78
C ASN A 30 -8.20 -3.93 -18.96
N GLU A 31 -7.51 -4.14 -20.07
CA GLU A 31 -6.27 -3.46 -20.44
C GLU A 31 -6.51 -1.98 -20.78
N ASP A 32 -7.70 -1.63 -21.27
CA ASP A 32 -8.11 -0.25 -21.51
C ASP A 32 -8.31 0.53 -20.20
N ILE A 33 -8.62 -0.16 -19.09
CA ILE A 33 -8.78 0.45 -17.75
C ILE A 33 -7.38 0.65 -17.14
N HIS A 34 -6.69 1.66 -17.63
CA HIS A 34 -5.27 1.92 -17.35
C HIS A 34 -5.03 3.05 -16.33
N ALA A 35 -6.09 3.62 -15.77
CA ALA A 35 -6.07 4.65 -14.75
C ALA A 35 -7.11 4.36 -13.66
N TYR A 36 -6.85 4.83 -12.43
CA TYR A 36 -7.71 4.55 -11.27
C TYR A 36 -9.09 5.18 -11.41
N SER A 37 -9.20 6.39 -11.98
CA SER A 37 -10.49 7.01 -12.27
C SER A 37 -11.00 6.56 -13.63
N LEU A 38 -12.24 6.07 -13.69
CA LEU A 38 -12.94 5.81 -14.95
C LEU A 38 -13.24 7.09 -15.74
N GLU A 39 -13.25 8.25 -15.08
CA GLU A 39 -13.40 9.56 -15.72
C GLU A 39 -12.25 9.79 -16.70
N ASP A 40 -11.04 9.49 -16.26
CA ASP A 40 -9.80 9.62 -17.04
C ASP A 40 -9.74 8.59 -18.17
N VAL A 41 -10.26 7.38 -17.92
CA VAL A 41 -10.30 6.31 -18.93
C VAL A 41 -11.31 6.59 -20.04
N LEU A 42 -12.51 7.06 -19.67
CA LEU A 42 -13.64 7.22 -20.61
C LEU A 42 -13.80 8.64 -21.14
N GLY A 43 -13.08 9.63 -20.58
CA GLY A 43 -13.26 11.04 -20.91
C GLY A 43 -14.62 11.59 -20.48
N LEU A 44 -15.17 11.10 -19.37
CA LEU A 44 -16.50 11.46 -18.88
C LEU A 44 -16.44 12.41 -17.69
N PRO A 45 -17.43 13.32 -17.53
CA PRO A 45 -17.54 14.12 -16.32
C PRO A 45 -17.71 13.25 -15.07
N ARG A 46 -17.06 13.65 -13.97
CA ARG A 46 -17.13 12.97 -12.68
C ARG A 46 -18.54 12.66 -12.21
N GLN A 47 -19.48 13.58 -12.41
CA GLN A 47 -20.87 13.41 -11.98
C GLN A 47 -21.55 12.22 -12.68
N VAL A 48 -21.22 11.97 -13.96
CA VAL A 48 -21.76 10.87 -14.75
C VAL A 48 -21.23 9.53 -14.22
N VAL A 49 -19.93 9.45 -13.97
CA VAL A 49 -19.30 8.24 -13.41
C VAL A 49 -19.74 7.99 -11.96
N HIS A 50 -19.88 9.03 -11.15
CA HIS A 50 -20.43 8.94 -9.79
C HIS A 50 -21.85 8.36 -9.77
N HIS A 51 -22.70 8.72 -10.73
CA HIS A 51 -24.06 8.18 -10.81
C HIS A 51 -24.05 6.66 -11.06
N MET A 52 -23.16 6.18 -11.93
CA MET A 52 -22.95 4.74 -12.12
C MET A 52 -22.51 4.05 -10.81
N PHE A 53 -21.60 4.66 -10.04
CA PHE A 53 -21.13 4.08 -8.77
C PHE A 53 -22.22 3.98 -7.68
N LEU A 54 -23.21 4.89 -7.66
CA LEU A 54 -24.35 4.79 -6.75
C LEU A 54 -25.10 3.46 -6.91
N GLU A 55 -25.20 2.95 -8.15
CA GLU A 55 -25.81 1.66 -8.42
C GLU A 55 -24.83 0.51 -8.26
N VAL A 56 -23.62 0.61 -8.84
CA VAL A 56 -22.63 -0.47 -8.85
C VAL A 56 -22.24 -0.91 -7.45
N CYS A 57 -22.10 0.03 -6.50
CA CYS A 57 -21.74 -0.31 -5.12
C CYS A 57 -22.81 -1.16 -4.41
N GLN A 58 -24.06 -1.17 -4.88
CA GLN A 58 -25.15 -2.01 -4.36
C GLN A 58 -25.21 -3.39 -5.01
N ARG A 59 -24.52 -3.61 -6.14
CA ARG A 59 -24.53 -4.87 -6.88
C ARG A 59 -23.69 -5.93 -6.16
N LYS A 60 -24.06 -7.19 -6.38
CA LYS A 60 -23.29 -8.35 -5.93
C LYS A 60 -21.92 -8.36 -6.61
N PRO A 61 -20.80 -8.27 -5.86
CA PRO A 61 -19.47 -8.36 -6.43
C PRO A 61 -19.07 -9.80 -6.74
N ARG A 62 -17.98 -9.95 -7.49
CA ARG A 62 -17.15 -11.16 -7.43
C ARG A 62 -16.12 -10.98 -6.31
N MET A 63 -16.08 -11.88 -5.34
CA MET A 63 -15.08 -11.80 -4.27
C MET A 63 -13.70 -12.17 -4.80
N VAL A 64 -12.66 -11.43 -4.40
CA VAL A 64 -11.28 -11.72 -4.79
C VAL A 64 -10.83 -13.01 -4.09
N SER A 65 -10.19 -13.90 -4.85
CA SER A 65 -9.74 -15.20 -4.35
C SER A 65 -8.79 -15.05 -3.16
N GLY A 66 -9.04 -15.81 -2.09
CA GLY A 66 -8.26 -15.80 -0.86
C GLY A 66 -8.62 -14.69 0.14
N ALA A 67 -9.34 -13.63 -0.26
CA ALA A 67 -9.66 -12.49 0.61
C ALA A 67 -10.36 -12.91 1.91
N TYR A 68 -11.46 -13.66 1.78
CA TYR A 68 -12.24 -14.13 2.92
C TYR A 68 -11.40 -14.94 3.92
N ASN A 69 -10.62 -15.91 3.42
CA ASN A 69 -9.83 -16.79 4.27
C ASN A 69 -8.72 -16.02 4.99
N ALA A 70 -8.00 -15.14 4.28
CA ALA A 70 -6.94 -14.32 4.86
C ALA A 70 -7.49 -13.38 5.93
N LEU A 71 -8.56 -12.63 5.63
CA LEU A 71 -9.18 -11.72 6.59
C LEU A 71 -9.71 -12.45 7.82
N LYS A 72 -10.34 -13.61 7.64
CA LYS A 72 -10.80 -14.45 8.74
C LYS A 72 -9.63 -14.93 9.59
N ALA A 73 -8.54 -15.40 8.97
CA ALA A 73 -7.34 -15.83 9.67
C ALA A 73 -6.70 -14.68 10.47
N PHE A 74 -6.66 -13.47 9.91
CA PHE A 74 -6.16 -12.29 10.63
C PHE A 74 -6.96 -12.04 11.91
N ILE A 75 -8.28 -11.98 11.82
CA ILE A 75 -9.15 -11.73 12.98
C ILE A 75 -9.01 -12.85 14.02
N MET A 76 -8.97 -14.12 13.59
CA MET A 76 -8.79 -15.26 14.49
C MET A 76 -7.45 -15.24 15.24
N ASN A 77 -6.42 -14.60 14.68
CA ASN A 77 -5.11 -14.43 15.32
C ASN A 77 -4.99 -13.09 16.08
N GLY A 78 -6.10 -12.40 16.33
CA GLY A 78 -6.10 -11.14 17.10
C GLY A 78 -5.53 -9.94 16.32
N ILE A 79 -5.46 -10.02 15.00
CA ILE A 79 -5.14 -8.89 14.12
C ILE A 79 -6.44 -8.13 13.81
N GLU A 80 -6.45 -6.83 14.07
CA GLU A 80 -7.60 -5.99 13.81
C GLU A 80 -7.61 -5.53 12.35
N VAL A 81 -8.72 -5.75 11.64
CA VAL A 81 -8.91 -5.34 10.24
C VAL A 81 -9.92 -4.20 10.17
N TYR A 82 -9.50 -3.04 9.69
CA TYR A 82 -10.34 -1.88 9.49
C TYR A 82 -10.58 -1.63 8.01
N ILE A 83 -11.85 -1.52 7.62
CA ILE A 83 -12.23 -1.21 6.25
C ILE A 83 -12.06 0.28 5.98
N TYR A 84 -11.37 0.63 4.90
CA TYR A 84 -11.14 2.00 4.45
C TYR A 84 -11.39 2.12 2.96
N THR A 85 -12.52 2.71 2.59
CA THR A 85 -13.03 2.66 1.21
C THR A 85 -13.70 3.97 0.80
N ASN A 86 -13.62 4.27 -0.49
CA ASN A 86 -14.35 5.38 -1.11
C ASN A 86 -15.85 5.12 -1.25
N ARG A 87 -16.35 3.91 -0.98
CA ARG A 87 -17.79 3.60 -0.97
C ARG A 87 -18.59 4.54 -0.08
N LEU A 88 -17.99 5.13 0.96
CA LEU A 88 -18.65 6.10 1.83
C LEU A 88 -19.04 7.41 1.12
N GLN A 89 -18.58 7.64 -0.11
CA GLN A 89 -19.10 8.71 -0.98
C GLN A 89 -20.48 8.35 -1.59
N PHE A 90 -20.84 7.07 -1.62
CA PHE A 90 -22.02 6.52 -2.29
C PHE A 90 -23.00 5.81 -1.34
N MET A 91 -22.59 5.58 -0.08
CA MET A 91 -23.44 4.96 0.94
C MET A 91 -23.05 5.43 2.34
N THR A 92 -23.96 5.22 3.29
CA THR A 92 -23.70 5.48 4.71
C THR A 92 -22.78 4.41 5.30
N VAL A 93 -22.17 4.71 6.46
CA VAL A 93 -21.39 3.72 7.24
C VAL A 93 -22.23 2.48 7.55
N GLN A 94 -23.50 2.67 7.94
CA GLN A 94 -24.40 1.54 8.20
C GLN A 94 -24.68 0.72 6.94
N GLY A 95 -24.84 1.39 5.78
CA GLY A 95 -24.99 0.70 4.49
C GLY A 95 -23.76 -0.15 4.15
N LEU A 96 -22.56 0.37 4.41
CA LEU A 96 -21.32 -0.39 4.23
C LEU A 96 -21.25 -1.60 5.17
N ILE A 97 -21.61 -1.44 6.45
CA ILE A 97 -21.67 -2.56 7.41
C ILE A 97 -22.62 -3.65 6.92
N THR A 98 -23.83 -3.27 6.50
CA THR A 98 -24.82 -4.21 5.97
C THR A 98 -24.27 -4.94 4.75
N TRP A 99 -23.61 -4.22 3.84
CA TRP A 99 -22.99 -4.82 2.65
C TRP A 99 -21.87 -5.83 3.04
N LEU A 100 -20.98 -5.46 3.97
CA LEU A 100 -19.90 -6.34 4.44
C LEU A 100 -20.46 -7.62 5.08
N GLN A 101 -21.50 -7.49 5.89
CA GLN A 101 -22.19 -8.64 6.51
C GLN A 101 -22.88 -9.52 5.47
N GLN A 102 -23.60 -8.92 4.52
CA GLN A 102 -24.28 -9.64 3.44
C GLN A 102 -23.32 -10.50 2.62
N PHE A 103 -22.10 -10.02 2.38
CA PHE A 103 -21.07 -10.74 1.62
C PHE A 103 -20.04 -11.45 2.50
N ASN A 104 -20.32 -11.61 3.80
CA ASN A 104 -19.50 -12.31 4.77
C ASN A 104 -18.04 -11.83 4.83
N VAL A 105 -17.79 -10.54 4.59
CA VAL A 105 -16.44 -9.97 4.71
C VAL A 105 -16.09 -9.87 6.20
N PRO A 106 -15.01 -10.51 6.68
CA PRO A 106 -14.57 -10.36 8.06
C PRO A 106 -13.90 -8.99 8.28
N PHE A 107 -14.32 -8.25 9.31
CA PHE A 107 -13.72 -6.97 9.70
C PHE A 107 -13.88 -6.71 11.20
N SER A 108 -13.02 -5.85 11.74
CA SER A 108 -13.03 -5.37 13.14
C SER A 108 -13.65 -3.98 13.26
N GLY A 109 -13.59 -3.16 12.22
CA GLY A 109 -14.18 -1.82 12.21
C GLY A 109 -14.15 -1.14 10.85
N ILE A 110 -14.65 0.09 10.80
CA ILE A 110 -14.56 0.98 9.64
C ILE A 110 -13.68 2.17 10.03
N ALA A 111 -12.66 2.45 9.24
CA ALA A 111 -11.82 3.61 9.41
C ALA A 111 -12.36 4.78 8.60
N VAL A 112 -12.56 5.91 9.27
CA VAL A 112 -12.88 7.20 8.64
C VAL A 112 -11.79 8.18 9.06
N PHE A 113 -10.95 8.60 8.12
CA PHE A 113 -9.97 9.65 8.40
C PHE A 113 -10.65 11.00 8.38
N ASN A 114 -10.74 11.61 9.54
CA ASN A 114 -11.09 13.00 9.76
C ASN A 114 -10.10 13.59 10.78
N GLU A 115 -10.15 14.90 10.99
CA GLU A 115 -9.24 15.61 11.90
C GLU A 115 -9.19 15.03 13.34
N ARG A 116 -10.18 14.23 13.75
CA ARG A 116 -10.28 13.65 15.09
C ARG A 116 -9.62 12.28 15.23
N ASN A 117 -9.31 11.60 14.13
CA ASN A 117 -8.77 10.23 14.14
C ASN A 117 -7.26 10.16 13.79
N LEU A 118 -6.59 11.32 13.72
CA LEU A 118 -5.18 11.48 13.33
C LEU A 118 -4.18 10.71 14.23
N ASN A 119 -4.57 10.26 15.42
CA ASN A 119 -3.64 9.57 16.33
C ASN A 119 -3.61 8.04 16.18
N THR A 120 -4.42 7.46 15.29
CA THR A 120 -4.40 6.01 15.06
C THR A 120 -3.28 5.64 14.10
N THR A 121 -2.49 4.63 14.46
CA THR A 121 -1.47 4.04 13.58
C THR A 121 -1.83 2.62 13.19
N PHE A 122 -1.49 2.26 11.96
CA PHE A 122 -1.70 0.95 11.36
C PHE A 122 -0.36 0.35 10.95
N ASP A 123 -0.26 -0.98 11.03
CA ASP A 123 0.92 -1.70 10.60
C ASP A 123 0.94 -1.88 9.08
N PHE A 124 -0.23 -2.15 8.49
CA PHE A 124 -0.40 -2.32 7.05
C PHE A 124 -1.56 -1.50 6.50
N HIS A 125 -1.42 -1.05 5.25
CA HIS A 125 -2.53 -0.59 4.41
C HIS A 125 -2.50 -1.36 3.10
N ILE A 126 -3.61 -2.05 2.79
CA ILE A 126 -3.80 -2.83 1.57
C ILE A 126 -4.83 -2.12 0.70
N ASP A 127 -4.41 -1.66 -0.47
CA ASP A 127 -5.23 -0.85 -1.37
C ASP A 127 -4.73 -1.03 -2.82
N ASP A 128 -5.61 -0.89 -3.79
CA ASP A 128 -5.27 -0.92 -5.21
C ASP A 128 -4.98 0.50 -5.77
N SER A 129 -5.30 1.55 -5.01
CA SER A 129 -5.04 2.94 -5.34
C SER A 129 -3.68 3.40 -4.79
N PRO A 130 -2.70 3.71 -5.67
CA PRO A 130 -1.45 4.30 -5.23
C PRO A 130 -1.65 5.60 -4.46
N GLN A 131 -2.65 6.41 -4.83
CA GLN A 131 -2.92 7.69 -4.17
C GLN A 131 -3.44 7.49 -2.74
N LYS A 132 -4.44 6.61 -2.52
CA LYS A 132 -4.96 6.32 -1.17
C LYS A 132 -3.87 5.77 -0.24
N LEU A 133 -2.97 4.93 -0.77
CA LEU A 133 -1.81 4.46 -0.01
C LEU A 133 -0.92 5.63 0.43
N MET A 134 -0.78 6.68 -0.40
CA MET A 134 0.04 7.84 -0.10
C MET A 134 -0.63 8.84 0.84
N ASP A 135 -1.95 8.99 0.78
CA ASP A 135 -2.71 9.95 1.59
C ASP A 135 -2.65 9.66 3.11
N VAL A 136 -2.39 8.41 3.49
CA VAL A 136 -2.23 7.99 4.90
C VAL A 136 -0.78 7.96 5.39
N ASN A 137 0.10 8.74 4.75
CA ASN A 137 1.49 8.91 5.17
C ASN A 137 1.60 9.29 6.66
N GLY A 138 2.49 8.63 7.39
CA GLY A 138 2.69 8.86 8.82
C GLY A 138 1.74 8.08 9.75
N HIS A 139 0.63 7.55 9.22
CA HIS A 139 -0.31 6.71 9.98
C HIS A 139 -0.14 5.21 9.69
N VAL A 140 0.67 4.83 8.70
CA VAL A 140 0.84 3.44 8.26
C VAL A 140 2.32 3.10 8.12
N LYS A 141 2.74 1.96 8.67
CA LYS A 141 4.13 1.48 8.58
C LYS A 141 4.47 0.88 7.22
N ARG A 142 3.62 0.01 6.67
CA ARG A 142 3.83 -0.67 5.38
C ARG A 142 2.61 -0.55 4.46
N LYS A 143 2.86 -0.36 3.17
CA LYS A 143 1.82 -0.11 2.16
C LYS A 143 1.88 -1.18 1.08
N LEU A 144 0.84 -2.00 1.02
CA LEU A 144 0.73 -3.10 0.07
C LEU A 144 -0.18 -2.66 -1.07
N LEU A 145 0.42 -2.41 -2.24
CA LEU A 145 -0.30 -2.07 -3.47
C LEU A 145 -0.80 -3.35 -4.14
N PHE A 146 -2.10 -3.61 -4.05
CA PHE A 146 -2.71 -4.78 -4.68
C PHE A 146 -2.73 -4.62 -6.19
N ASP A 147 -2.21 -5.59 -6.95
CA ASP A 147 -2.06 -5.48 -8.39
C ASP A 147 -3.42 -5.43 -9.09
N GLN A 148 -3.64 -4.37 -9.87
CA GLN A 148 -4.80 -4.20 -10.73
C GLN A 148 -4.39 -3.58 -12.07
N PRO A 149 -5.13 -3.82 -13.17
CA PRO A 149 -4.78 -3.28 -14.49
C PRO A 149 -4.45 -1.79 -14.49
N TRP A 150 -5.24 -0.98 -13.76
CA TRP A 150 -5.11 0.46 -13.69
C TRP A 150 -3.90 0.98 -12.90
N ASN A 151 -3.25 0.15 -12.09
CA ASN A 151 -2.12 0.58 -11.27
C ASN A 151 -0.77 -0.02 -11.71
N ARG A 152 -0.74 -0.89 -12.73
CA ARG A 152 0.48 -1.55 -13.23
C ARG A 152 1.52 -0.58 -13.79
N LYS A 153 1.10 0.59 -14.28
CA LYS A 153 2.01 1.65 -14.77
C LYS A 153 2.58 2.52 -13.64
N CYS A 154 2.16 2.32 -12.38
CA CYS A 154 2.71 3.04 -11.23
C CYS A 154 4.21 2.72 -11.07
N ARG A 155 5.05 3.75 -11.19
CA ARG A 155 6.51 3.62 -11.16
C ARG A 155 7.10 3.44 -9.76
N ASN A 156 6.35 3.77 -8.71
CA ASN A 156 6.82 3.70 -7.31
C ASN A 156 8.21 4.34 -7.09
N ILE A 157 8.40 5.57 -7.59
CA ILE A 157 9.71 6.24 -7.64
C ILE A 157 10.35 6.38 -6.25
N LEU A 158 9.53 6.56 -5.21
CA LEU A 158 9.99 6.72 -3.83
C LEU A 158 10.27 5.37 -3.14
N GLY A 159 9.93 4.23 -3.75
CA GLY A 159 10.13 2.90 -3.17
C GLY A 159 9.31 2.63 -1.90
N THR A 160 8.22 3.37 -1.68
CA THR A 160 7.41 3.30 -0.44
C THR A 160 6.24 2.31 -0.54
N LEU A 161 5.94 1.81 -1.74
CA LEU A 161 4.89 0.83 -1.98
C LEU A 161 5.49 -0.55 -2.24
N GLU A 162 4.90 -1.58 -1.64
CA GLU A 162 5.22 -2.98 -1.90
C GLU A 162 4.08 -3.58 -2.72
N ARG A 163 4.34 -3.94 -3.98
CA ARG A 163 3.31 -4.50 -4.86
C ARG A 163 3.06 -5.96 -4.50
N VAL A 164 1.80 -6.34 -4.38
CA VAL A 164 1.36 -7.72 -4.11
C VAL A 164 0.35 -8.16 -5.17
N SER A 165 0.45 -9.41 -5.63
CA SER A 165 -0.37 -9.94 -6.71
C SER A 165 -1.56 -10.78 -6.23
N SER A 166 -1.58 -11.14 -4.94
CA SER A 166 -2.60 -12.02 -4.39
C SER A 166 -2.73 -11.91 -2.87
N TRP A 167 -3.87 -12.36 -2.36
CA TRP A 167 -4.09 -12.48 -0.91
C TRP A 167 -3.16 -13.48 -0.22
N LYS A 168 -2.62 -14.46 -0.96
CA LYS A 168 -1.62 -15.40 -0.41
C LYS A 168 -0.31 -14.69 -0.06
N GLU A 169 0.14 -13.78 -0.92
CA GLU A 169 1.33 -12.95 -0.64
C GLU A 169 1.09 -12.01 0.54
N ILE A 170 -0.08 -11.36 0.59
CA ILE A 170 -0.47 -10.51 1.73
C ILE A 170 -0.46 -11.32 3.03
N GLU A 171 -1.10 -12.48 3.04
CA GLU A 171 -1.17 -13.35 4.22
C GLU A 171 0.23 -13.75 4.70
N GLN A 172 1.12 -14.11 3.79
CA GLN A 172 2.51 -14.43 4.12
C GLN A 172 3.22 -13.22 4.76
N ILE A 173 3.16 -12.05 4.12
CA ILE A 173 3.81 -10.82 4.59
C ILE A 173 3.32 -10.44 5.99
N VAL A 174 2.00 -10.46 6.20
CA VAL A 174 1.37 -10.10 7.48
C VAL A 174 1.74 -11.11 8.56
N ARG A 175 1.70 -12.42 8.25
CA ARG A 175 2.05 -13.48 9.20
C ARG A 175 3.51 -13.36 9.66
N GLU A 176 4.45 -13.20 8.72
CA GLU A 176 5.87 -13.03 9.03
C GLU A 176 6.12 -11.81 9.92
N GLU A 177 5.39 -10.72 9.72
CA GLU A 177 5.49 -9.54 10.57
C GLU A 177 4.85 -9.77 11.95
N HIS A 178 3.74 -10.49 12.00
CA HIS A 178 3.02 -10.77 13.24
C HIS A 178 3.83 -11.69 14.17
N GLU A 179 4.46 -12.73 13.62
CA GLU A 179 5.33 -13.64 14.36
C GLU A 179 6.53 -12.91 14.99
N LYS A 180 7.14 -11.96 14.27
CA LYS A 180 8.23 -11.11 14.80
C LYS A 180 7.79 -10.24 15.98
N GLN A 181 6.51 -9.88 16.07
CA GLN A 181 5.97 -9.10 17.18
C GLN A 181 5.60 -9.99 18.39
N ILE A 182 5.26 -11.26 18.17
CA ILE A 182 4.91 -12.22 19.23
C ILE A 182 6.17 -12.77 19.92
N VAL A 183 7.26 -12.97 19.19
CA VAL A 183 8.54 -13.44 19.78
C VAL A 183 9.33 -12.22 20.27
N PRO A 184 9.44 -11.95 21.58
CA PRO A 184 10.22 -10.81 22.04
C PRO A 184 11.71 -11.03 21.73
N ALA A 185 12.41 -9.95 21.38
CA ALA A 185 13.85 -9.93 21.13
C ALA A 185 14.70 -10.48 22.30
N SER A 186 14.11 -10.63 23.50
CA SER A 186 14.73 -11.24 24.68
C SER A 186 14.90 -12.77 24.61
N LEU A 187 14.35 -13.44 23.60
CA LEU A 187 14.54 -14.88 23.35
C LEU A 187 15.53 -15.20 22.23
N GLN A 188 16.33 -14.21 21.79
CA GLN A 188 17.60 -14.53 21.14
C GLN A 188 18.50 -15.21 22.18
N ILE A 189 18.44 -16.54 22.23
CA ILE A 189 19.39 -17.36 22.98
C ILE A 189 20.78 -16.94 22.49
N VAL A 190 21.48 -16.17 23.32
CA VAL A 190 22.91 -15.95 23.16
C VAL A 190 23.53 -17.33 23.37
N LEU A 191 23.78 -18.05 22.27
CA LEU A 191 24.65 -19.22 22.34
C LEU A 191 25.95 -18.73 22.98
N PRO A 192 26.41 -19.34 24.09
CA PRO A 192 27.66 -18.96 24.71
C PRO A 192 28.74 -19.03 23.63
N ARG A 193 29.45 -17.92 23.41
CA ARG A 193 30.62 -17.93 22.54
C ARG A 193 31.53 -19.05 23.04
N ALA A 194 31.85 -19.97 22.15
CA ALA A 194 32.83 -21.01 22.43
C ALA A 194 34.07 -20.35 23.06
N PRO A 195 34.61 -20.91 24.17
CA PRO A 195 35.78 -20.33 24.82
C PRO A 195 36.89 -20.20 23.76
N LYS A 196 37.45 -18.99 23.67
CA LYS A 196 38.66 -18.78 22.88
C LYS A 196 39.74 -19.64 23.51
N ILE A 197 40.07 -20.74 22.84
CA ILE A 197 41.28 -21.50 23.12
C ILE A 197 42.43 -20.53 22.87
N GLN A 198 43.07 -20.06 23.94
CA GLN A 198 44.36 -19.39 23.84
C GLN A 198 45.33 -20.40 23.23
N ARG A 199 45.76 -20.15 21.99
CA ARG A 199 46.94 -20.81 21.45
C ARG A 199 48.11 -20.37 22.32
N VAL A 200 48.76 -21.37 22.91
CA VAL A 200 50.07 -21.21 23.53
C VAL A 200 51.03 -20.83 22.41
N ASP A 201 51.75 -19.74 22.60
CA ASP A 201 52.79 -19.28 21.68
C ASP A 201 53.95 -20.28 21.72
N ASP A 202 54.14 -21.02 20.63
CA ASP A 202 55.40 -21.69 20.35
C ASP A 202 56.20 -20.81 19.39
N ALA A 203 57.38 -20.44 19.88
CA ALA A 203 58.40 -19.66 19.21
C ALA A 203 58.96 -20.38 17.97
N GLY A 204 59.33 -19.59 16.95
CA GLY A 204 60.28 -20.04 15.93
C GLY A 204 60.09 -19.40 14.57
N ASP A 205 61.02 -18.50 14.23
CA ASP A 205 61.53 -18.18 12.89
C ASP A 205 60.52 -17.62 11.86
N GLY A 206 60.61 -16.38 11.37
CA GLY A 206 61.80 -15.64 10.96
C GLY A 206 61.88 -15.58 9.45
N VAL A 207 61.04 -14.77 8.76
CA VAL A 207 61.29 -14.27 7.39
C VAL A 207 60.60 -12.90 7.19
N THR A 208 61.35 -11.99 6.58
CA THR A 208 61.08 -10.57 6.32
C THR A 208 60.51 -10.31 4.92
N LEU A 209 59.86 -9.13 4.80
CA LEU A 209 59.60 -8.27 3.61
C LEU A 209 58.33 -8.46 2.78
N GLY A 210 57.62 -7.34 2.61
CA GLY A 210 56.59 -7.11 1.60
C GLY A 210 55.73 -5.88 1.91
N GLU A 211 56.17 -4.70 1.45
CA GLU A 211 55.54 -3.39 1.63
C GLU A 211 54.11 -3.28 1.08
N GLU A 212 53.24 -2.57 1.80
CA GLU A 212 51.90 -2.14 1.36
C GLU A 212 51.96 -0.99 0.34
N PRO A 213 51.17 -1.03 -0.75
CA PRO A 213 50.86 0.17 -1.51
C PRO A 213 49.58 0.84 -0.97
N ARG A 214 49.76 1.97 -0.27
CA ARG A 214 48.70 2.94 0.02
C ARG A 214 48.21 3.59 -1.28
N LEU A 215 46.90 3.47 -1.60
CA LEU A 215 46.27 4.30 -2.63
C LEU A 215 44.89 4.87 -2.21
N ARG A 216 45.00 6.10 -1.68
CA ARG A 216 44.19 7.33 -1.82
C ARG A 216 42.64 7.30 -1.69
N PRO A 217 42.06 8.24 -0.91
CA PRO A 217 40.62 8.45 -0.84
C PRO A 217 40.05 9.05 -2.14
N ARG A 218 38.90 8.54 -2.59
CA ARG A 218 38.15 9.05 -3.74
C ARG A 218 37.61 10.46 -3.46
N ARG A 219 37.87 11.36 -4.41
CA ARG A 219 37.40 12.75 -4.46
C ARG A 219 35.87 12.81 -4.55
N ARG A 220 35.26 13.73 -3.79
CA ARG A 220 33.85 14.14 -3.95
C ARG A 220 33.64 14.85 -5.30
N PRO A 221 32.49 14.66 -5.97
CA PRO A 221 32.10 15.49 -7.10
C PRO A 221 31.67 16.90 -6.63
N PRO A 222 31.80 17.93 -7.50
CA PRO A 222 31.50 19.32 -7.15
C PRO A 222 30.00 19.63 -7.13
N ARG A 223 29.61 20.51 -6.20
CA ARG A 223 28.34 21.27 -6.21
C ARG A 223 28.29 22.17 -7.45
N LYS A 224 27.19 22.11 -8.21
CA LYS A 224 26.71 23.21 -9.09
C LYS A 224 25.40 23.71 -8.46
N LEU A 225 25.45 24.91 -7.87
CA LEU A 225 25.07 26.22 -8.44
C LEU A 225 23.55 26.40 -8.50
N GLN A 226 23.08 27.22 -7.56
CA GLN A 226 21.79 27.89 -7.57
C GLN A 226 21.79 28.96 -8.65
N GLU A 227 20.76 28.94 -9.50
CA GLU A 227 20.18 30.09 -10.20
C GLU A 227 18.66 29.84 -10.04
N GLY A 228 17.84 30.72 -9.46
CA GLY A 228 17.81 32.16 -9.60
C GLY A 228 16.83 32.49 -10.73
N GLY A 229 15.55 32.68 -10.41
CA GLY A 229 14.52 32.96 -11.40
C GLY A 229 13.13 33.11 -10.76
N ASP A 230 12.94 34.26 -10.10
CA ASP A 230 11.61 34.83 -9.87
C ASP A 230 10.92 35.01 -11.23
N ASP A 231 9.69 34.51 -11.36
CA ASP A 231 8.74 35.09 -12.31
C ASP A 231 7.35 35.13 -11.68
N SER A 232 7.00 36.33 -11.22
CA SER A 232 5.71 36.68 -10.62
C SER A 232 4.70 36.98 -11.74
N GLY A 233 4.13 35.92 -12.30
CA GLY A 233 3.01 36.00 -13.25
C GLY A 233 1.68 36.23 -12.52
N ALA A 234 1.32 37.50 -12.28
CA ALA A 234 0.01 37.89 -11.77
C ALA A 234 -1.12 37.57 -12.77
N LEU A 235 -2.16 36.87 -12.30
CA LEU A 235 -3.39 36.60 -13.03
C LEU A 235 -4.28 37.86 -13.15
N PRO A 236 -4.93 38.11 -14.29
CA PRO A 236 -5.87 39.23 -14.44
C PRO A 236 -7.20 38.93 -13.72
N LYS A 237 -7.74 39.94 -13.03
CA LYS A 237 -9.05 39.91 -12.37
C LYS A 237 -10.20 39.84 -13.39
N PRO A 238 -11.31 39.14 -13.09
CA PRO A 238 -12.50 39.17 -13.92
C PRO A 238 -13.27 40.50 -13.78
N ALA A 239 -13.87 40.94 -14.89
CA ALA A 239 -14.74 42.11 -14.96
C ALA A 239 -16.10 41.84 -14.28
N PRO A 240 -16.75 42.87 -13.70
CA PRO A 240 -17.99 42.70 -12.95
C PRO A 240 -19.21 42.54 -13.88
N VAL A 241 -20.14 41.68 -13.46
CA VAL A 241 -21.55 41.65 -13.88
C VAL A 241 -22.39 42.08 -12.69
#